data_AF-A0A150IWP0-F1
#
_entry.id   AF-A0A150IWP0-F1
#
_cell.length_a   1.000
_cell.length_b   1.000
_cell.length_c   1.000
_cell.angle_alpha   90.00
_cell.angle_beta   90.00
_cell.angle_gamma   90.00
#
_symmetry.space_group_name_H-M   'P 1'
#
loop_
_entity.id
_entity.type
_entity.pdbx_description
1 polymer ?
#
loop_
_entity_poly.entity_id
_entity_poly.type
_entity_poly.pdbx_seq_one_letter_code
_entity_poly.pdbx_strand_id
1 'polypeptide(L)'
;MSLLKNLIEEDFGIIGNNRWFRSEEHDSLVYDAERDTFYWNKHGVAGDAFVYLTQIRGMSPHDAKEYIKVNGDFGTFIVQVKNGQETYKYPGLVNSFHQALKYVDKSFFYARTITDETIDRFQLGYWKGFYTIPIFQDGLFVQVILRKDYPKKLIRKYYSTGETYLYNSDTLKYTKTVYITESPISAIILEQNGLPSVSHDGGAQGFKKEWFKYFLYQTQIIILGDNDQAGISGAIRTAKILGVNRCKIYCFENQVEKYGADDFFIDEHTKDELIKEVEENGFFSYERPEYDKRAKYEYRD
;
A
#
# COMPACT_ATOMS: atom_id res chain seq x y z
N MET A 1 5.98 -6.34 31.73
CA MET A 1 6.40 -4.92 31.63
C MET A 1 6.36 -4.57 30.15
N SER A 2 5.85 -3.39 29.77
CA SER A 2 5.74 -3.05 28.34
C SER A 2 7.12 -3.06 27.67
N LEU A 3 7.19 -3.65 26.48
CA LEU A 3 8.40 -3.62 25.66
C LEU A 3 8.79 -2.17 25.33
N LEU A 4 7.84 -1.35 24.90
CA LEU A 4 8.13 0.05 24.56
C LEU A 4 8.67 0.83 25.75
N LYS A 5 8.09 0.62 26.95
CA LYS A 5 8.58 1.26 28.17
C LYS A 5 10.05 0.91 28.43
N ASN A 6 10.40 -0.37 28.34
CA ASN A 6 11.77 -0.84 28.55
C ASN A 6 12.73 -0.24 27.52
N LEU A 7 12.33 -0.19 26.23
CA LEU A 7 13.15 0.39 25.17
C LEU A 7 13.50 1.86 25.45
N ILE A 8 12.52 2.65 25.89
CA ILE A 8 12.74 4.08 26.20
C ILE A 8 13.58 4.24 27.47
N GLU A 9 13.34 3.41 28.48
CA GLU A 9 14.12 3.42 29.72
C GLU A 9 15.58 3.04 29.49
N GLU A 10 15.85 2.05 28.63
CA GLU A 10 17.19 1.66 28.20
C GLU A 10 17.91 2.76 27.43
N ASP A 11 17.22 3.43 26.49
CA ASP A 11 17.87 4.36 25.57
C ASP A 11 18.06 5.75 26.17
N PHE A 12 17.11 6.24 26.97
CA PHE A 12 17.05 7.65 27.38
C PHE A 12 16.60 7.89 28.83
N GLY A 13 16.45 6.82 29.62
CA GLY A 13 15.85 6.87 30.95
C GLY A 13 14.38 7.31 30.93
N ILE A 14 13.63 7.01 31.99
CA ILE A 14 12.27 7.55 32.15
C ILE A 14 11.98 7.98 33.59
N ILE A 15 11.32 9.13 33.74
CA ILE A 15 10.78 9.63 35.01
C ILE A 15 9.29 9.88 34.85
N GLY A 16 8.50 9.40 35.80
CA GLY A 16 7.07 9.63 35.84
C GLY A 16 6.36 8.62 36.70
N ASN A 17 5.04 8.72 36.75
CA ASN A 17 4.21 7.75 37.48
C ASN A 17 2.89 7.49 36.76
N ASN A 18 2.32 6.33 37.09
CA ASN A 18 1.02 5.86 36.58
C ASN A 18 0.97 5.80 35.05
N ARG A 19 0.39 6.83 34.43
CA ARG A 19 0.10 6.86 32.99
C ARG A 19 1.19 7.53 32.17
N TRP A 20 1.79 8.61 32.66
CA TRP A 20 2.68 9.45 31.85
C TRP A 20 4.11 9.41 32.38
N PHE A 21 5.03 9.05 31.49
CA PHE A 21 6.46 9.03 31.72
C PHE A 21 7.14 9.97 30.73
N ARG A 22 8.20 10.66 31.15
CA ARG A 22 9.03 11.50 30.29
C ARG A 22 10.45 10.96 30.27
N SER A 23 11.16 11.15 29.16
CA SER A 23 12.57 10.82 29.10
C SER A 23 13.39 11.70 30.05
N GLU A 24 14.46 11.15 30.62
CA GLU A 24 15.43 11.91 31.42
C GLU A 24 16.32 12.79 30.54
N GLU A 25 16.67 12.29 29.37
CA GLU A 25 17.62 12.92 28.45
C GLU A 25 16.96 13.86 27.42
N HIS A 26 15.65 13.71 27.19
CA HIS A 26 14.95 14.40 26.11
C HIS A 26 13.59 15.00 26.50
N ASP A 27 13.52 16.33 26.43
CA ASP A 27 12.46 17.18 27.00
C ASP A 27 11.07 16.98 26.35
N SER A 28 11.03 16.38 25.15
CA SER A 28 9.82 16.22 24.36
C SER A 28 9.45 14.77 24.05
N LEU A 29 10.22 13.81 24.59
CA LEU A 29 9.91 12.38 24.51
C LEU A 29 9.07 11.98 25.73
N VAL A 30 7.85 11.53 25.46
CA VAL A 30 6.84 11.18 26.47
C VAL A 30 6.27 9.79 26.14
N TYR A 31 6.01 8.99 27.16
CA TYR A 31 5.38 7.67 27.06
C TYR A 31 4.05 7.64 27.83
N ASP A 32 2.98 7.19 27.16
CA ASP A 32 1.64 6.90 27.71
C ASP A 32 1.51 5.40 27.97
N ALA A 33 1.61 5.00 29.24
CA ALA A 33 1.54 3.60 29.67
C ALA A 33 0.14 2.97 29.57
N GLU A 34 -0.92 3.77 29.50
CA GLU A 34 -2.28 3.25 29.30
C GLU A 34 -2.49 2.78 27.86
N ARG A 35 -1.89 3.50 26.91
CA ARG A 35 -2.00 3.24 25.46
C ARG A 35 -0.80 2.49 24.88
N ASP A 36 0.22 2.28 25.70
CA ASP A 36 1.53 1.76 25.31
C ASP A 36 2.12 2.47 24.09
N THR A 37 2.24 3.79 24.19
CA THR A 37 2.54 4.70 23.07
C THR A 37 3.54 5.78 23.49
N PHE A 38 4.52 6.09 22.64
CA PHE A 38 5.42 7.22 22.81
C PHE A 38 5.07 8.39 21.88
N TYR A 39 5.47 9.59 22.29
CA TYR A 39 5.35 10.84 21.55
C TYR A 39 6.68 11.56 21.62
N TRP A 40 7.24 11.94 20.48
CA TRP A 40 8.47 12.73 20.40
C TRP A 40 8.26 13.97 19.53
N ASN A 41 7.77 15.04 20.16
CA ASN A 41 7.30 16.23 19.44
C ASN A 41 8.41 16.91 18.63
N LYS A 42 9.64 16.96 19.13
CA LYS A 42 10.79 17.54 18.41
C LYS A 42 11.08 16.83 17.08
N HIS A 43 10.80 15.53 17.00
CA HIS A 43 11.03 14.71 15.80
C HIS A 43 9.76 14.47 14.97
N GLY A 44 8.60 14.95 15.44
CA GLY A 44 7.32 14.76 14.75
C GLY A 44 6.89 13.29 14.63
N VAL A 45 7.40 12.43 15.52
CA VAL A 45 7.14 10.99 15.52
C VAL A 45 6.48 10.58 16.82
N ALA A 46 5.51 9.70 16.73
CA ALA A 46 4.89 9.02 17.84
C ALA A 46 4.79 7.54 17.44
N GLY A 47 4.84 6.61 18.40
CA GLY A 47 5.07 5.20 18.09
C GLY A 47 4.78 4.20 19.20
N ASP A 48 4.53 2.95 18.84
CA ASP A 48 4.61 1.84 19.78
C ASP A 48 6.04 1.28 19.74
N ALA A 49 6.23 0.07 20.24
CA ALA A 49 7.53 -0.60 20.19
C ALA A 49 8.12 -0.68 18.76
N PHE A 50 7.38 -1.03 17.70
CA PHE A 50 8.02 -1.13 16.38
C PHE A 50 8.19 0.19 15.66
N VAL A 51 7.31 1.18 15.86
CA VAL A 51 7.65 2.52 15.36
C VAL A 51 8.91 3.03 16.07
N TYR A 52 9.06 2.77 17.36
CA TYR A 52 10.28 3.14 18.10
C TYR A 52 11.52 2.42 17.54
N LEU A 53 11.46 1.10 17.40
CA LEU A 53 12.57 0.30 16.86
C LEU A 53 12.97 0.73 15.44
N THR A 54 12.00 1.01 14.58
CA THR A 54 12.27 1.35 13.17
C THR A 54 12.65 2.82 12.97
N GLN A 55 11.95 3.76 13.59
CA GLN A 55 12.13 5.20 13.36
C GLN A 55 13.13 5.85 14.33
N ILE A 56 13.32 5.29 15.52
CA ILE A 56 14.27 5.81 16.53
C ILE A 56 15.55 4.99 16.56
N ARG A 57 15.45 3.67 16.75
CA ARG A 57 16.63 2.77 16.74
C ARG A 57 17.11 2.40 15.34
N GLY A 58 16.40 2.82 14.28
CA GLY A 58 16.82 2.62 12.90
C GLY A 58 16.83 1.16 12.42
N MET A 59 16.12 0.27 13.12
CA MET A 59 16.04 -1.15 12.75
C MET A 59 15.25 -1.33 11.45
N SER A 60 15.58 -2.38 10.70
CA SER A 60 14.71 -2.79 9.60
C SER A 60 13.36 -3.28 10.14
N PRO A 61 12.26 -3.14 9.38
CA PRO A 61 10.96 -3.69 9.78
C PRO A 61 10.97 -5.19 10.09
N HIS A 62 11.82 -5.96 9.40
CA HIS A 62 11.97 -7.40 9.67
C HIS A 62 12.60 -7.62 11.04
N ASP A 63 13.75 -6.99 11.29
CA ASP A 63 14.47 -7.14 12.56
C ASP A 63 13.64 -6.62 13.73
N ALA A 64 12.90 -5.53 13.53
CA ALA A 64 12.00 -4.99 14.55
C ALA A 64 10.87 -5.97 14.89
N LYS A 65 10.29 -6.66 13.89
CA LYS A 65 9.26 -7.69 14.11
C LYS A 65 9.81 -8.91 14.84
N GLU A 66 10.98 -9.39 14.44
CA GLU A 66 11.64 -10.51 15.13
C GLU A 66 12.05 -10.11 16.55
N TYR A 67 12.55 -8.88 16.74
CA TYR A 67 12.86 -8.36 18.08
C TYR A 67 11.63 -8.32 18.97
N ILE A 68 10.49 -7.81 18.48
CA ILE A 68 9.25 -7.80 19.24
C ILE A 68 8.79 -9.22 19.56
N LYS A 69 8.79 -10.12 18.58
CA LYS A 69 8.41 -11.52 18.77
C LYS A 69 9.21 -12.22 19.87
N VAL A 70 10.49 -11.87 20.01
CA VAL A 70 11.38 -12.44 21.03
C VAL A 70 11.22 -11.74 22.39
N ASN A 71 10.98 -10.42 22.39
CA ASN A 71 11.12 -9.59 23.60
C ASN A 71 9.79 -9.02 24.15
N GLY A 72 8.64 -9.27 23.51
CA GLY A 72 7.35 -8.77 23.98
C GLY A 72 6.14 -9.28 23.21
N ASP A 73 4.96 -8.77 23.56
CA ASP A 73 3.70 -9.03 22.84
C ASP A 73 3.53 -8.01 21.70
N PHE A 74 2.95 -8.44 20.57
CA PHE A 74 2.64 -7.58 19.41
C PHE A 74 1.52 -6.57 19.74
N GLY A 75 1.88 -5.39 20.24
CA GLY A 75 1.06 -4.16 20.38
C GLY A 75 1.20 -3.18 19.20
N THR A 76 0.57 -1.99 19.24
CA THR A 76 0.02 -1.25 18.05
C THR A 76 0.66 0.07 17.56
N PHE A 77 1.15 0.12 16.30
CA PHE A 77 1.76 1.25 15.50
C PHE A 77 0.95 2.58 15.39
N ILE A 78 1.63 3.71 15.05
CA ILE A 78 1.20 5.09 15.40
C ILE A 78 1.20 6.13 14.25
N VAL A 79 0.61 7.27 14.62
CA VAL A 79 0.26 8.59 14.07
C VAL A 79 1.35 9.39 13.34
N GLN A 80 0.95 10.05 12.23
CA GLN A 80 1.56 11.30 11.75
C GLN A 80 0.83 12.53 12.29
N VAL A 81 1.58 13.55 12.70
CA VAL A 81 1.04 14.86 13.09
C VAL A 81 0.87 15.73 11.84
N LYS A 82 -0.37 16.12 11.52
CA LYS A 82 -0.67 17.16 10.51
C LYS A 82 -1.55 18.22 11.18
N ASN A 83 -1.14 19.49 11.12
CA ASN A 83 -1.86 20.63 11.71
C ASN A 83 -2.18 20.51 13.22
N GLY A 84 -1.32 19.86 14.01
CA GLY A 84 -1.51 19.74 15.46
C GLY A 84 -2.62 18.77 15.90
N GLN A 85 -3.18 17.97 14.98
CA GLN A 85 -4.08 16.86 15.32
C GLN A 85 -3.35 15.53 15.22
N GLU A 86 -3.37 14.78 16.34
CA GLU A 86 -2.91 13.40 16.39
C GLU A 86 -3.93 12.48 15.69
N THR A 87 -3.50 11.74 14.67
CA THR A 87 -4.31 10.71 13.98
C THR A 87 -3.86 9.29 14.35
N TYR A 88 -4.55 8.65 15.30
CA TYR A 88 -4.23 7.30 15.78
C TYR A 88 -4.41 6.25 14.68
N LYS A 89 -3.34 5.54 14.27
CA LYS A 89 -3.38 4.46 13.27
C LYS A 89 -3.16 3.08 13.89
N TYR A 90 -4.11 2.64 14.71
CA TYR A 90 -4.07 1.36 15.43
C TYR A 90 -3.96 0.15 14.47
N PRO A 91 -2.88 -0.63 14.41
CA PRO A 91 -2.76 -1.81 13.54
C PRO A 91 -3.59 -2.99 14.03
N GLY A 92 -3.90 -3.02 15.33
CA GLY A 92 -4.92 -3.92 15.85
C GLY A 92 -6.28 -3.69 15.16
N LEU A 93 -6.48 -2.56 14.48
CA LEU A 93 -7.65 -2.31 13.64
C LEU A 93 -7.63 -3.20 12.41
N VAL A 94 -6.48 -3.31 11.73
CA VAL A 94 -6.33 -4.20 10.57
C VAL A 94 -6.60 -5.63 11.01
N ASN A 95 -6.01 -6.06 12.14
CA ASN A 95 -6.31 -7.37 12.70
C ASN A 95 -7.80 -7.52 13.05
N SER A 96 -8.42 -6.51 13.67
CA SER A 96 -9.86 -6.55 14.00
C SER A 96 -10.74 -6.69 12.76
N PHE A 97 -10.42 -5.98 11.68
CA PHE A 97 -11.13 -6.10 10.40
C PHE A 97 -10.90 -7.46 9.76
N HIS A 98 -9.68 -7.96 9.80
CA HIS A 98 -9.32 -9.27 9.28
C HIS A 98 -10.03 -10.40 10.07
N GLN A 99 -10.03 -10.35 11.40
CA GLN A 99 -10.78 -11.31 12.24
C GLN A 99 -12.29 -11.23 11.98
N ALA A 100 -12.84 -10.03 11.77
CA ALA A 100 -14.26 -9.86 11.45
C ALA A 100 -14.64 -10.57 10.14
N LEU A 101 -13.70 -10.76 9.21
CA LEU A 101 -13.94 -11.47 7.95
C LEU A 101 -14.33 -12.95 8.15
N LYS A 102 -13.97 -13.56 9.30
CA LYS A 102 -14.34 -14.95 9.64
C LYS A 102 -15.85 -15.14 9.85
N TYR A 103 -16.58 -14.06 10.13
CA TYR A 103 -17.98 -14.09 10.53
C TYR A 103 -18.92 -13.49 9.47
N VAL A 104 -18.41 -13.24 8.26
CA VAL A 104 -19.16 -12.62 7.17
C VAL A 104 -18.94 -13.38 5.87
N ASP A 105 -19.81 -13.13 4.90
CA ASP A 105 -19.67 -13.64 3.54
C ASP A 105 -18.40 -13.07 2.87
N LYS A 106 -17.60 -13.94 2.27
CA LYS A 106 -16.36 -13.62 1.54
C LYS A 106 -16.56 -13.57 0.02
N SER A 107 -17.80 -13.70 -0.48
CA SER A 107 -18.13 -13.76 -1.91
C SER A 107 -17.54 -12.62 -2.74
N PHE A 108 -17.33 -11.43 -2.16
CA PHE A 108 -16.65 -10.33 -2.85
C PHE A 108 -15.22 -10.66 -3.29
N PHE A 109 -14.47 -11.39 -2.45
CA PHE A 109 -13.10 -11.81 -2.74
C PHE A 109 -13.10 -13.06 -3.63
N TYR A 110 -13.97 -14.04 -3.34
CA TYR A 110 -14.04 -15.28 -4.12
C TYR A 110 -14.51 -15.07 -5.56
N ALA A 111 -15.46 -14.14 -5.79
CA ALA A 111 -15.87 -13.74 -7.14
C ALA A 111 -14.75 -13.07 -7.95
N ARG A 112 -13.61 -12.76 -7.31
CA ARG A 112 -12.40 -12.19 -7.92
C ARG A 112 -11.22 -13.14 -7.88
N THR A 113 -11.51 -14.43 -7.69
CA THR A 113 -10.54 -15.53 -7.59
C THR A 113 -9.51 -15.38 -6.47
N ILE A 114 -9.74 -14.48 -5.49
CA ILE A 114 -8.85 -14.28 -4.35
C ILE A 114 -9.04 -15.42 -3.34
N THR A 115 -7.98 -16.16 -3.07
CA THR A 115 -7.92 -17.31 -2.17
C THR A 115 -7.86 -16.90 -0.69
N ASP A 116 -8.20 -17.83 0.21
CA ASP A 116 -8.03 -17.61 1.66
C ASP A 116 -6.57 -17.33 2.05
N GLU A 117 -5.61 -18.03 1.44
CA GLU A 117 -4.18 -17.75 1.66
C GLU A 117 -3.83 -16.30 1.30
N THR A 118 -4.37 -15.80 0.20
CA THR A 118 -4.15 -14.42 -0.24
C THR A 118 -4.88 -13.41 0.65
N ILE A 119 -6.09 -13.74 1.10
CA ILE A 119 -6.84 -12.95 2.10
C ILE A 119 -6.00 -12.79 3.37
N ASP A 120 -5.42 -13.88 3.87
CA ASP A 120 -4.60 -13.88 5.08
C ASP A 120 -3.28 -13.13 4.86
N ARG A 121 -2.59 -13.38 3.73
CA ARG A 121 -1.33 -12.73 3.36
C ARG A 121 -1.44 -11.20 3.31
N PHE A 122 -2.52 -10.68 2.72
CA PHE A 122 -2.75 -9.23 2.62
C PHE A 122 -3.62 -8.65 3.74
N GLN A 123 -3.97 -9.45 4.74
CA GLN A 123 -4.80 -9.06 5.88
C GLN A 123 -6.12 -8.39 5.43
N LEU A 124 -6.74 -8.94 4.38
CA LEU A 124 -8.01 -8.46 3.87
C LEU A 124 -9.09 -8.69 4.93
N GLY A 125 -10.06 -7.78 5.02
CA GLY A 125 -10.97 -7.76 6.16
C GLY A 125 -12.37 -7.25 5.87
N TYR A 126 -13.12 -7.02 6.94
CA TYR A 126 -14.48 -6.48 6.88
C TYR A 126 -14.74 -5.48 8.00
N TRP A 127 -15.45 -4.39 7.68
CA TRP A 127 -15.87 -3.39 8.65
C TRP A 127 -17.14 -2.67 8.22
N LYS A 128 -18.17 -2.68 9.08
CA LYS A 128 -19.41 -1.91 8.93
C LYS A 128 -20.03 -1.95 7.52
N GLY A 129 -20.11 -3.12 6.89
CA GLY A 129 -20.70 -3.25 5.55
C GLY A 129 -19.72 -3.11 4.39
N PHE A 130 -18.42 -2.99 4.66
CA PHE A 130 -17.37 -2.84 3.65
C PHE A 130 -16.29 -3.90 3.78
N TYR A 131 -15.82 -4.41 2.66
CA TYR A 131 -14.56 -5.14 2.59
C TYR A 131 -13.40 -4.17 2.72
N THR A 132 -12.35 -4.58 3.43
CA THR A 132 -11.22 -3.72 3.79
C THR A 132 -9.93 -4.21 3.14
N ILE A 133 -9.21 -3.29 2.50
CA ILE A 133 -7.88 -3.54 1.93
C ILE A 133 -6.91 -2.60 2.67
N PRO A 134 -6.09 -3.12 3.61
CA PRO A 134 -5.12 -2.30 4.30
C PRO A 134 -3.96 -1.92 3.36
N ILE A 135 -3.47 -0.69 3.47
CA ILE A 135 -2.28 -0.22 2.78
C ILE A 135 -1.17 -0.06 3.80
N PHE A 136 -0.04 -0.68 3.49
CA PHE A 136 1.22 -0.51 4.19
C PHE A 136 2.23 0.21 3.30
N GLN A 137 3.04 1.07 3.90
CA GLN A 137 4.13 1.77 3.24
C GLN A 137 5.35 1.64 4.16
N ASP A 138 6.43 1.02 3.65
CA ASP A 138 7.65 0.76 4.42
C ASP A 138 7.38 0.02 5.74
N GLY A 139 6.51 -1.01 5.68
CA GLY A 139 6.09 -1.79 6.85
C GLY A 139 5.12 -1.09 7.80
N LEU A 140 4.78 0.20 7.58
CA LEU A 140 3.86 0.95 8.42
C LEU A 140 2.45 0.96 7.83
N PHE A 141 1.44 0.69 8.65
CA PHE A 141 0.04 0.84 8.26
C PHE A 141 -0.29 2.32 8.03
N VAL A 142 -0.74 2.66 6.82
CA VAL A 142 -1.03 4.05 6.44
C VAL A 142 -2.49 4.33 6.12
N GLN A 143 -3.28 3.36 5.67
CA GLN A 143 -4.66 3.61 5.26
C GLN A 143 -5.43 2.30 5.12
N VAL A 144 -6.76 2.33 5.24
CA VAL A 144 -7.63 1.26 4.75
C VAL A 144 -8.49 1.76 3.59
N ILE A 145 -8.54 1.00 2.51
CA ILE A 145 -9.57 1.16 1.48
C ILE A 145 -10.79 0.36 1.90
N LEU A 146 -11.94 1.02 1.98
CA LEU A 146 -13.24 0.41 2.18
C LEU A 146 -13.92 0.25 0.82
N ARG A 147 -14.31 -0.98 0.48
CA ARG A 147 -14.93 -1.29 -0.81
C ARG A 147 -16.17 -2.17 -0.63
N LYS A 148 -17.18 -1.91 -1.45
CA LYS A 148 -18.33 -2.81 -1.67
C LYS A 148 -18.91 -2.58 -3.05
N ASP A 149 -19.53 -3.62 -3.62
CA ASP A 149 -20.16 -3.54 -4.95
C ASP A 149 -21.69 -3.49 -4.88
N TYR A 150 -22.29 -4.01 -3.80
CA TYR A 150 -23.73 -4.05 -3.60
C TYR A 150 -24.16 -3.22 -2.36
N PRO A 151 -25.30 -2.50 -2.40
CA PRO A 151 -26.22 -2.32 -3.52
C PRO A 151 -25.71 -1.37 -4.63
N LYS A 152 -24.57 -0.70 -4.41
CA LYS A 152 -23.87 0.13 -5.40
C LYS A 152 -22.37 0.04 -5.17
N LYS A 153 -21.58 0.10 -6.25
CA LYS A 153 -20.11 0.22 -6.20
C LYS A 153 -19.73 1.47 -5.42
N LEU A 154 -19.01 1.29 -4.33
CA LEU A 154 -18.58 2.36 -3.44
C LEU A 154 -17.18 2.07 -2.92
N ILE A 155 -16.29 3.04 -3.13
CA ILE A 155 -14.91 3.00 -2.66
C ILE A 155 -14.71 4.22 -1.76
N ARG A 156 -14.19 4.01 -0.56
CA ARG A 156 -13.87 5.05 0.42
C ARG A 156 -12.50 4.80 1.00
N LYS A 157 -11.85 5.86 1.45
CA LYS A 157 -10.62 5.78 2.22
C LYS A 157 -10.96 5.97 3.70
N TYR A 158 -10.40 5.15 4.56
CA TYR A 158 -10.53 5.24 6.01
C TYR A 158 -9.15 5.34 6.66
N TYR A 159 -9.04 6.10 7.74
CA TYR A 159 -7.75 6.55 8.29
C TYR A 159 -6.84 7.24 7.26
N SER A 160 -7.45 7.94 6.28
CA SER A 160 -6.72 8.68 5.26
C SER A 160 -6.30 10.06 5.77
N THR A 161 -5.09 10.47 5.43
CA THR A 161 -4.55 11.83 5.63
C THR A 161 -4.87 12.77 4.45
N GLY A 162 -5.68 12.30 3.49
CA GLY A 162 -5.93 12.94 2.20
C GLY A 162 -4.91 12.59 1.12
N GLU A 163 -3.87 11.82 1.47
CA GLU A 163 -2.83 11.38 0.54
C GLU A 163 -3.23 10.13 -0.25
N THR A 164 -2.60 9.97 -1.42
CA THR A 164 -2.51 8.71 -2.16
C THR A 164 -1.22 8.00 -1.77
N TYR A 165 -1.29 6.67 -1.65
CA TYR A 165 -0.19 5.79 -1.27
C TYR A 165 0.08 4.74 -2.36
N LEU A 166 1.32 4.28 -2.42
CA LEU A 166 1.75 3.21 -3.33
C LEU A 166 1.48 1.87 -2.64
N TYR A 167 0.46 1.17 -3.11
CA TYR A 167 0.06 -0.13 -2.57
C TYR A 167 1.11 -1.20 -2.89
N ASN A 168 1.41 -2.05 -1.91
CA ASN A 168 2.37 -3.16 -2.00
C ASN A 168 3.79 -2.74 -2.41
N SER A 169 4.18 -1.49 -2.12
CA SER A 169 5.48 -0.93 -2.53
C SER A 169 6.70 -1.71 -2.03
N ASP A 170 6.57 -2.48 -0.93
CA ASP A 170 7.64 -3.32 -0.41
C ASP A 170 8.07 -4.43 -1.38
N THR A 171 7.20 -4.88 -2.31
CA THR A 171 7.54 -5.88 -3.35
C THR A 171 8.71 -5.40 -4.23
N LEU A 172 8.85 -4.08 -4.43
CA LEU A 172 9.90 -3.46 -5.24
C LEU A 172 11.31 -3.69 -4.67
N LYS A 173 11.44 -4.04 -3.38
CA LYS A 173 12.73 -4.34 -2.75
C LYS A 173 13.29 -5.70 -3.21
N TYR A 174 12.44 -6.58 -3.75
CA TYR A 174 12.76 -7.98 -4.00
C TYR A 174 12.68 -8.39 -5.47
N THR A 175 12.35 -7.47 -6.38
CA THR A 175 12.17 -7.78 -7.80
C THR A 175 12.79 -6.73 -8.73
N LYS A 176 13.29 -7.17 -9.88
CA LYS A 176 13.68 -6.29 -10.99
C LYS A 176 12.56 -6.06 -12.01
N THR A 177 11.60 -6.96 -12.06
CA THR A 177 10.42 -6.90 -12.94
C THR A 177 9.18 -6.69 -12.09
N VAL A 178 8.42 -5.64 -12.36
CA VAL A 178 7.21 -5.33 -11.60
C VAL A 178 6.05 -4.96 -12.52
N TYR A 179 4.85 -5.35 -12.12
CA TYR A 179 3.61 -4.96 -12.76
C TYR A 179 2.96 -3.80 -11.98
N ILE A 180 2.47 -2.79 -12.69
CA ILE A 180 1.72 -1.67 -12.12
C ILE A 180 0.28 -1.78 -12.62
N THR A 181 -0.67 -1.84 -11.70
CA THR A 181 -2.11 -1.88 -12.01
C THR A 181 -2.82 -0.64 -11.46
N GLU A 182 -4.03 -0.36 -11.93
CA GLU A 182 -4.81 0.80 -11.47
C GLU A 182 -5.41 0.63 -10.07
N SER A 183 -5.58 -0.63 -9.62
CA SER A 183 -6.33 -0.95 -8.42
C SER A 183 -5.58 -1.93 -7.50
N PRO A 184 -5.70 -1.78 -6.17
CA PRO A 184 -5.15 -2.74 -5.21
C PRO A 184 -5.68 -4.16 -5.36
N ILE A 185 -6.92 -4.33 -5.81
CA ILE A 185 -7.49 -5.66 -6.08
C ILE A 185 -6.72 -6.35 -7.22
N SER A 186 -6.50 -5.64 -8.33
CA SER A 186 -5.79 -6.19 -9.48
C SER A 186 -4.34 -6.52 -9.10
N ALA A 187 -3.66 -5.68 -8.29
CA ALA A 187 -2.33 -5.99 -7.74
C ALA A 187 -2.33 -7.24 -6.83
N ILE A 188 -3.31 -7.40 -5.94
CA ILE A 188 -3.45 -8.60 -5.09
C ILE A 188 -3.55 -9.86 -5.95
N ILE A 189 -4.37 -9.83 -7.01
CA ILE A 189 -4.57 -10.96 -7.91
C ILE A 189 -3.28 -11.30 -8.67
N LEU A 190 -2.54 -10.30 -9.15
CA LEU A 190 -1.24 -10.52 -9.79
C LEU A 190 -0.23 -11.16 -8.83
N GLU A 191 -0.13 -10.64 -7.60
CA GLU A 191 0.74 -11.19 -6.56
C GLU A 191 0.34 -12.61 -6.17
N GLN A 192 -0.96 -12.95 -6.20
CA GLN A 192 -1.43 -14.33 -5.99
C GLN A 192 -0.92 -15.25 -7.12
N ASN A 193 -0.84 -14.74 -8.34
CA ASN A 193 -0.36 -15.47 -9.51
C ASN A 193 1.17 -15.44 -9.68
N GLY A 194 1.91 -14.95 -8.68
CA GLY A 194 3.37 -14.90 -8.69
C GLY A 194 3.95 -13.82 -9.62
N LEU A 195 3.17 -12.77 -9.91
CA LEU A 195 3.60 -11.59 -10.65
C LEU A 195 3.77 -10.43 -9.66
N PRO A 196 5.02 -10.09 -9.26
CA PRO A 196 5.27 -8.99 -8.32
C PRO A 196 4.63 -7.70 -8.81
N SER A 197 3.76 -7.10 -8.01
CA SER A 197 2.94 -5.99 -8.49
C SER A 197 2.63 -4.93 -7.45
N VAL A 198 2.45 -3.72 -7.94
CA VAL A 198 2.09 -2.54 -7.15
C VAL A 198 0.90 -1.86 -7.78
N SER A 199 0.21 -1.05 -7.00
CA SER A 199 -0.83 -0.15 -7.52
C SER A 199 -0.91 1.09 -6.64
N HIS A 200 -1.98 1.88 -6.77
CA HIS A 200 -2.21 3.04 -5.91
C HIS A 200 -3.70 3.27 -5.68
N ASP A 201 -4.04 3.97 -4.60
CA ASP A 201 -5.42 4.30 -4.24
C ASP A 201 -5.93 5.61 -4.87
N GLY A 202 -5.32 6.06 -5.97
CA GLY A 202 -5.59 7.36 -6.61
C GLY A 202 -6.36 7.30 -7.94
N GLY A 203 -6.76 6.11 -8.39
CA GLY A 203 -7.32 5.88 -9.73
C GLY A 203 -6.31 6.20 -10.85
N ALA A 204 -6.71 6.12 -12.13
CA ALA A 204 -5.82 6.22 -13.28
C ALA A 204 -4.84 7.42 -13.29
N GLN A 205 -5.22 8.55 -12.70
CA GLN A 205 -4.39 9.76 -12.65
C GLN A 205 -3.61 9.93 -11.33
N GLY A 206 -3.68 8.92 -10.45
CA GLY A 206 -3.17 8.94 -9.09
C GLY A 206 -1.67 8.75 -8.95
N PHE A 207 -0.97 8.28 -9.99
CA PHE A 207 0.47 8.01 -9.90
C PHE A 207 1.26 9.30 -9.63
N LYS A 208 2.17 9.26 -8.65
CA LYS A 208 2.89 10.45 -8.20
C LYS A 208 4.37 10.43 -8.57
N LYS A 209 4.93 11.60 -8.88
CA LYS A 209 6.35 11.74 -9.29
C LYS A 209 7.30 11.33 -8.17
N GLU A 210 6.96 11.63 -6.92
CA GLU A 210 7.76 11.27 -5.74
C GLU A 210 7.94 9.76 -5.55
N TRP A 211 7.14 8.93 -6.20
CA TRP A 211 7.29 7.48 -6.12
C TRP A 211 8.41 6.94 -7.00
N PHE A 212 8.96 7.74 -7.92
CA PHE A 212 10.11 7.34 -8.75
C PHE A 212 11.25 6.71 -7.94
N LYS A 213 11.50 7.25 -6.73
CA LYS A 213 12.54 6.76 -5.81
C LYS A 213 12.38 5.28 -5.42
N TYR A 214 11.17 4.73 -5.45
CA TYR A 214 10.93 3.30 -5.15
C TYR A 214 11.26 2.40 -6.33
N PHE A 215 11.34 2.95 -7.55
CA PHE A 215 11.52 2.18 -8.77
C PHE A 215 12.97 2.22 -9.31
N LEU A 216 13.96 2.70 -8.54
CA LEU A 216 15.31 2.95 -9.05
C LEU A 216 15.99 1.69 -9.61
N TYR A 217 15.65 0.51 -9.09
CA TYR A 217 16.31 -0.76 -9.43
C TYR A 217 15.51 -1.64 -10.40
N GLN A 218 14.28 -1.26 -10.73
CA GLN A 218 13.44 -2.01 -11.66
C GLN A 218 13.94 -1.81 -13.08
N THR A 219 14.36 -2.89 -13.72
CA THR A 219 14.84 -2.88 -15.12
C THR A 219 13.70 -3.07 -16.11
N GLN A 220 12.59 -3.67 -15.67
CA GLN A 220 11.41 -3.90 -16.49
C GLN A 220 10.15 -3.56 -15.68
N ILE A 221 9.35 -2.64 -16.21
CA ILE A 221 8.09 -2.22 -15.61
C ILE A 221 7.00 -2.49 -16.61
N ILE A 222 6.02 -3.31 -16.23
CA ILE A 222 4.84 -3.59 -17.03
C ILE A 222 3.71 -2.77 -16.45
N ILE A 223 3.06 -1.93 -17.24
CA ILE A 223 1.94 -1.10 -16.79
C ILE A 223 0.68 -1.65 -17.43
N LEU A 224 -0.22 -2.16 -16.59
CA LEU A 224 -1.51 -2.70 -16.98
C LEU A 224 -2.59 -1.65 -16.70
N GLY A 225 -3.01 -0.95 -17.74
CA GLY A 225 -4.13 0.00 -17.67
C GLY A 225 -5.44 -0.70 -18.02
N ASP A 226 -6.55 -0.22 -17.48
CA ASP A 226 -7.87 -0.64 -17.93
C ASP A 226 -8.06 -0.15 -19.38
N ASN A 227 -8.80 -0.89 -20.20
CA ASN A 227 -8.99 -0.61 -21.63
C ASN A 227 -9.98 0.56 -21.90
N ASP A 228 -9.90 1.60 -21.08
CA ASP A 228 -10.63 2.84 -21.25
C ASP A 228 -9.68 4.04 -21.40
N GLN A 229 -10.26 5.19 -21.71
CA GLN A 229 -9.50 6.39 -21.97
C GLN A 229 -8.73 6.91 -20.74
N ALA A 230 -9.25 6.68 -19.53
CA ALA A 230 -8.59 7.09 -18.30
C ALA A 230 -7.39 6.19 -18.04
N GLY A 231 -7.54 4.88 -18.22
CA GLY A 231 -6.51 3.89 -17.98
C GLY A 231 -5.32 3.99 -18.92
N ILE A 232 -5.58 4.10 -20.23
CA ILE A 232 -4.53 4.33 -21.23
C ILE A 232 -3.75 5.62 -20.91
N SER A 233 -4.46 6.71 -20.59
CA SER A 233 -3.82 7.98 -20.24
C SER A 233 -3.00 7.88 -18.95
N GLY A 234 -3.48 7.13 -17.96
CA GLY A 234 -2.79 6.87 -16.70
C GLY A 234 -1.51 6.08 -16.89
N ALA A 235 -1.55 5.05 -17.73
CA ALA A 235 -0.41 4.20 -18.05
C ALA A 235 0.71 5.00 -18.74
N ILE A 236 0.37 5.82 -19.73
CA ILE A 236 1.32 6.68 -20.44
C ILE A 236 1.97 7.69 -19.49
N ARG A 237 1.18 8.32 -18.61
CA ARG A 237 1.72 9.26 -17.62
C ARG A 237 2.67 8.56 -16.65
N THR A 238 2.34 7.35 -16.22
CA THR A 238 3.19 6.54 -15.34
C THR A 238 4.50 6.17 -16.02
N ALA A 239 4.46 5.72 -17.28
CA ALA A 239 5.67 5.44 -18.06
C ALA A 239 6.59 6.65 -18.18
N LYS A 240 6.03 7.85 -18.44
CA LYS A 240 6.80 9.10 -18.49
C LYS A 240 7.48 9.45 -17.16
N ILE A 241 6.84 9.15 -16.03
CA ILE A 241 7.41 9.38 -14.70
C ILE A 241 8.55 8.39 -14.43
N LEU A 242 8.36 7.12 -14.79
CA LEU A 242 9.26 6.02 -14.43
C LEU A 242 10.37 5.75 -15.45
N GLY A 243 10.33 6.41 -16.61
CA GLY A 243 11.28 6.23 -17.71
C GLY A 243 10.69 5.35 -18.80
N VAL A 244 10.40 5.96 -19.96
CA VAL A 244 9.66 5.34 -21.06
C VAL A 244 10.33 4.09 -21.64
N ASN A 245 11.67 4.02 -21.66
CA ASN A 245 12.42 2.90 -22.26
C ASN A 245 12.37 1.60 -21.45
N ARG A 246 11.94 1.68 -20.19
CA ARG A 246 11.83 0.51 -19.30
C ARG A 246 10.38 0.19 -18.92
N CYS A 247 9.42 0.89 -19.52
CA CYS A 247 8.00 0.72 -19.24
C CYS A 247 7.26 0.18 -20.47
N LYS A 248 6.85 -1.08 -20.42
CA LYS A 248 5.96 -1.67 -21.44
C LYS A 248 4.51 -1.55 -20.96
N ILE A 249 3.63 -1.02 -21.79
CA ILE A 249 2.23 -0.77 -21.48
C ILE A 249 1.37 -1.83 -22.18
N TYR A 250 0.36 -2.35 -21.49
CA TYR A 250 -0.70 -3.17 -22.08
C TYR A 250 -2.05 -2.77 -21.48
N CYS A 251 -3.04 -2.55 -22.34
CA CYS A 251 -4.34 -2.03 -21.95
C CYS A 251 -5.51 -2.84 -22.53
N PHE A 252 -5.38 -4.17 -22.65
CA PHE A 252 -6.47 -5.10 -22.98
C PHE A 252 -7.42 -4.65 -24.12
N GLU A 253 -6.89 -4.02 -25.17
CA GLU A 253 -7.71 -3.32 -26.19
C GLU A 253 -8.63 -4.26 -27.00
N ASN A 254 -8.32 -5.57 -27.01
CA ASN A 254 -9.12 -6.60 -27.68
C ASN A 254 -10.35 -7.04 -26.86
N GLN A 255 -10.55 -6.50 -25.66
CA GLN A 255 -11.61 -6.89 -24.73
C GLN A 255 -12.73 -5.82 -24.65
N VAL A 256 -13.80 -6.13 -23.89
CA VAL A 256 -14.92 -5.19 -23.65
C VAL A 256 -14.46 -3.95 -22.87
N GLU A 257 -15.11 -2.79 -23.05
CA GLU A 257 -14.69 -1.54 -22.38
C GLU A 257 -14.66 -1.67 -20.83
N LYS A 258 -13.63 -1.08 -20.21
CA LYS A 258 -13.25 -1.17 -18.77
C LYS A 258 -12.70 -2.52 -18.31
N TYR A 259 -12.30 -3.38 -19.23
CA TYR A 259 -11.57 -4.60 -18.91
C TYR A 259 -10.17 -4.26 -18.38
N GLY A 260 -9.85 -4.83 -17.22
CA GLY A 260 -8.56 -4.68 -16.57
C GLY A 260 -7.92 -6.01 -16.23
N ALA A 261 -6.84 -5.93 -15.45
CA ALA A 261 -6.10 -7.12 -15.06
C ALA A 261 -6.89 -8.05 -14.11
N ASP A 262 -7.81 -7.53 -13.29
CA ASP A 262 -8.69 -8.38 -12.48
C ASP A 262 -9.68 -9.17 -13.33
N ASP A 263 -10.27 -8.57 -14.38
CA ASP A 263 -11.18 -9.27 -15.29
C ASP A 263 -10.46 -10.41 -16.03
N PHE A 264 -9.20 -10.19 -16.45
CA PHE A 264 -8.37 -11.20 -17.11
C PHE A 264 -8.28 -12.51 -16.31
N PHE A 265 -8.02 -12.43 -15.01
CA PHE A 265 -7.94 -13.62 -14.15
C PHE A 265 -9.30 -14.12 -13.68
N ILE A 266 -10.35 -13.30 -13.70
CA ILE A 266 -11.73 -13.74 -13.45
C ILE A 266 -12.22 -14.62 -14.60
N ASP A 267 -11.81 -14.31 -15.84
CA ASP A 267 -12.08 -15.12 -17.04
C ASP A 267 -11.17 -16.37 -17.15
N GLU A 268 -10.54 -16.77 -16.05
CA GLU A 268 -9.73 -17.98 -15.91
C GLU A 268 -8.45 -18.02 -16.77
N HIS A 269 -8.01 -16.88 -17.30
CA HIS A 269 -6.72 -16.80 -17.98
C HIS A 269 -5.54 -16.95 -17.01
N THR A 270 -4.45 -17.50 -17.52
CA THR A 270 -3.23 -17.82 -16.78
C THR A 270 -2.21 -16.69 -16.81
N LYS A 271 -1.26 -16.71 -15.88
CA LYS A 271 -0.14 -15.76 -15.88
C LYS A 271 0.71 -15.84 -17.16
N ASP A 272 0.85 -17.03 -17.75
CA ASP A 272 1.68 -17.23 -18.93
C ASP A 272 1.01 -16.63 -20.17
N GLU A 273 -0.34 -16.72 -20.24
CA GLU A 273 -1.13 -15.99 -21.24
C GLU A 273 -1.01 -14.48 -21.07
N LEU A 274 -1.05 -13.95 -19.85
CA LEU A 274 -0.84 -12.52 -19.61
C LEU A 274 0.56 -12.06 -20.07
N ILE A 275 1.60 -12.83 -19.73
CA ILE A 275 2.97 -12.54 -20.17
C ILE A 275 3.05 -12.51 -21.69
N LYS A 276 2.49 -13.52 -22.35
CA LYS A 276 2.45 -13.61 -23.81
C LYS A 276 1.70 -12.44 -24.44
N GLU A 277 0.53 -12.07 -23.92
CA GLU A 277 -0.24 -10.92 -24.37
C GLU A 277 0.55 -9.61 -24.23
N VAL A 278 1.24 -9.40 -23.11
CA VAL A 278 2.11 -8.25 -22.91
C VAL A 278 3.29 -8.28 -23.88
N GLU A 279 3.85 -9.44 -24.19
CA GLU A 279 4.93 -9.62 -25.16
C GLU A 279 4.50 -9.28 -26.58
N GLU A 280 3.36 -9.81 -27.03
CA GLU A 280 2.86 -9.69 -28.40
C GLU A 280 2.16 -8.35 -28.67
N ASN A 281 1.38 -7.86 -27.70
CA ASN A 281 0.45 -6.73 -27.90
C ASN A 281 0.80 -5.50 -27.05
N GLY A 282 1.74 -5.61 -26.11
CA GLY A 282 2.20 -4.47 -25.32
C GLY A 282 3.06 -3.50 -26.14
N PHE A 283 3.03 -2.22 -25.78
CA PHE A 283 3.71 -1.13 -26.49
C PHE A 283 4.46 -0.21 -25.52
N PHE A 284 5.47 0.49 -26.02
CA PHE A 284 6.10 1.60 -25.32
C PHE A 284 5.37 2.90 -25.64
N SER A 285 5.32 3.84 -24.69
CA SER A 285 4.54 5.07 -24.85
C SER A 285 4.92 5.91 -26.08
N TYR A 286 6.17 5.81 -26.57
CA TYR A 286 6.65 6.51 -27.77
C TYR A 286 6.25 5.83 -29.09
N GLU A 287 5.77 4.58 -29.06
CA GLU A 287 5.29 3.84 -30.24
C GLU A 287 3.84 4.17 -30.60
N ARG A 288 3.10 4.75 -29.64
CA ARG A 288 1.70 5.16 -29.76
C ARG A 288 1.50 6.62 -29.33
N PRO A 289 2.16 7.60 -29.98
CA PRO A 289 2.07 9.02 -29.62
C PRO A 289 0.63 9.57 -29.67
N GLU A 290 -0.26 8.96 -30.46
CA GLU A 290 -1.68 9.28 -30.56
C GLU A 290 -2.46 9.15 -29.24
N TYR A 291 -1.98 8.31 -28.32
CA TYR A 291 -2.59 8.10 -27.00
C TYR A 291 -2.15 9.15 -25.97
N ASP A 292 -1.11 9.92 -26.28
CA ASP A 292 -0.65 11.02 -25.45
C ASP A 292 -1.47 12.29 -25.73
N LYS A 293 -2.59 12.46 -25.03
CA LYS A 293 -3.47 13.63 -25.22
C LYS A 293 -2.79 14.99 -24.99
N ARG A 294 -1.64 15.05 -24.29
CA ARG A 294 -0.88 16.30 -24.12
C ARG A 294 -0.04 16.67 -25.35
N ALA A 295 0.26 15.72 -26.24
CA ALA A 295 0.88 16.02 -27.53
C ALA A 295 -0.05 16.86 -28.44
N LYS A 296 -1.37 16.88 -28.19
CA LYS A 296 -2.31 17.76 -28.92
C LYS A 296 -2.22 19.24 -28.54
N TYR A 297 -1.53 19.59 -27.45
CA TYR A 297 -1.42 20.99 -26.97
C TYR A 297 0.00 21.54 -26.96
N GLU A 298 1.04 20.71 -27.12
CA GLU A 298 2.44 21.17 -27.18
C GLU A 298 2.94 21.52 -28.60
N TYR A 299 2.10 21.35 -29.63
CA TYR A 299 2.35 21.78 -31.02
C TYR A 299 1.20 22.65 -31.57
N ARG A 300 0.80 23.68 -30.82
CA ARG A 300 0.09 24.83 -31.39
C ARG A 300 0.93 26.06 -31.07
N ASP A 301 1.70 26.46 -32.10
CA ASP A 301 2.41 27.72 -32.35
C ASP A 301 3.18 28.38 -31.20
#